data_AF-A0A2K2DLH8-F1
#
_entry.id   AF-A0A2K2DLH8-F1
#
_cell.length_a   1.000
_cell.length_b   1.000
_cell.length_c   1.000
_cell.angle_alpha   90.00
_cell.angle_beta   90.00
_cell.angle_gamma   90.00
#
_symmetry.space_group_name_H-M   'P 1'
#
loop_
_entity.id
_entity.type
_entity.pdbx_description
1 polymer ?
#
loop_
_entity_poly.entity_id
_entity_poly.type
_entity_poly.pdbx_seq_one_letter_code
_entity_poly.pdbx_strand_id
1 'polypeptide(L)'
;MSSLSTAMECAAKGLVAEPCAGGAHRRCGSCGAVAYCSRAHQFIHWTLHKEECARLATQMSHIDVLSQFPFVFSIESPALNHAIPNTRCFFLESFKVHLKGLWKSECRCGPEISSVKDLSITAEWNMESSLCPCTEPGNSLSAPLASWEEYYRWRSLPLHSPAAVLLHWPLTLYHCLQLSRIQASRCDANDTLRIHYLGPEKELLQLPVFAELLALFPGVHLCIELVGPTVPRSRDGEVLNISSYAHCSAESCCCRSFAASEDVNCSALTLKLWKGVYHERYSDMV
;
A
#
# COMPACT_ATOMS: atom_id res chain seq x y z
N MET A 1 15.99 26.98 9.37
CA MET A 1 16.25 25.69 10.05
C MET A 1 15.37 25.60 11.29
N SER A 2 14.16 25.11 11.13
CA SER A 2 13.38 24.50 12.22
C SER A 2 12.36 23.60 11.55
N SER A 3 12.69 22.32 11.44
CA SER A 3 11.73 21.29 11.10
C SER A 3 10.60 21.34 12.13
N LEU A 4 9.38 21.60 11.68
CA LEU A 4 8.18 21.33 12.47
C LEU A 4 8.11 19.80 12.62
N SER A 5 8.79 19.27 13.64
CA SER A 5 8.70 17.85 13.95
C SER A 5 7.28 17.58 14.43
N THR A 6 6.49 16.89 13.62
CA THR A 6 5.33 16.16 14.13
C THR A 6 5.81 15.29 15.28
N ALA A 7 5.29 15.54 16.49
CA ALA A 7 5.73 14.81 17.66
C ALA A 7 5.43 13.32 17.46
N MET A 8 6.46 12.47 17.59
CA MET A 8 6.25 11.02 17.55
C MET A 8 5.50 10.57 18.80
N GLU A 9 4.88 9.40 18.70
CA GLU A 9 4.28 8.74 19.85
C GLU A 9 5.37 8.15 20.76
N CYS A 10 5.13 8.19 22.06
CA CYS A 10 6.06 7.62 23.03
C CYS A 10 6.05 6.10 22.93
N ALA A 11 7.21 5.48 22.68
CA ALA A 11 7.32 4.04 22.51
C ALA A 11 7.02 3.22 23.78
N ALA A 12 6.97 3.86 24.94
CA ALA A 12 6.52 3.22 26.19
C ALA A 12 5.01 3.35 26.44
N LYS A 13 4.24 3.96 25.54
CA LYS A 13 2.81 4.18 25.74
C LYS A 13 2.10 2.83 25.89
N GLY A 14 1.29 2.69 26.95
CA GLY A 14 0.60 1.45 27.27
C GLY A 14 1.43 0.44 28.08
N LEU A 15 2.73 0.67 28.28
CA LEU A 15 3.59 -0.15 29.16
C LEU A 15 3.65 0.37 30.60
N VAL A 16 3.15 1.58 30.84
CA VAL A 16 3.21 2.28 32.12
C VAL A 16 1.82 2.76 32.54
N ALA A 17 1.57 2.73 33.85
CA ALA A 17 0.34 3.29 34.43
C ALA A 17 0.33 4.82 34.36
N GLU A 18 1.49 5.46 34.42
CA GLU A 18 1.63 6.91 34.29
C GLU A 18 1.37 7.35 32.84
N PRO A 19 0.47 8.32 32.61
CA PRO A 19 0.19 8.79 31.26
C PRO A 19 1.38 9.55 30.66
N CYS A 20 1.50 9.50 29.33
CA CYS A 20 2.53 10.28 28.63
C CYS A 20 2.28 11.79 28.81
N ALA A 21 3.30 12.52 29.24
CA ALA A 21 3.21 13.95 29.56
C ALA A 21 3.17 14.88 28.32
N GLY A 22 3.20 14.33 27.10
CA GLY A 22 3.23 15.11 25.85
C GLY A 22 3.92 14.36 24.71
N GLY A 23 4.33 15.11 23.68
CA GLY A 23 5.00 14.60 22.49
C GLY A 23 6.36 13.93 22.79
N ALA A 24 6.67 12.85 22.08
CA ALA A 24 7.94 12.16 22.23
C ALA A 24 9.02 12.78 21.34
N HIS A 25 9.92 13.55 21.95
CA HIS A 25 11.00 14.25 21.25
C HIS A 25 12.37 13.62 21.47
N ARG A 26 12.52 12.72 22.46
CA ARG A 26 13.80 12.08 22.78
C ARG A 26 13.91 10.77 22.02
N ARG A 27 14.61 10.77 20.89
CA ARG A 27 14.91 9.54 20.15
C ARG A 27 15.91 8.66 20.93
N CYS A 28 15.82 7.33 20.76
CA CYS A 28 16.87 6.43 21.20
C CYS A 28 18.20 6.83 20.55
N GLY A 29 19.24 7.06 21.35
CA GLY A 29 20.53 7.54 20.85
C GLY A 29 21.31 6.51 20.02
N SER A 30 20.95 5.23 20.10
CA SER A 30 21.59 4.17 19.31
C SER A 30 20.88 3.96 17.97
N CYS A 31 19.60 3.61 17.98
CA CYS A 31 18.89 3.30 16.73
C CYS A 31 18.24 4.51 16.06
N GLY A 32 17.92 5.58 16.80
CA GLY A 32 17.17 6.72 16.28
C GLY A 32 15.70 6.45 15.90
N ALA A 33 15.24 5.20 15.90
CA ALA A 33 13.93 4.78 15.38
C ALA A 33 12.75 5.08 16.33
N VAL A 34 12.93 4.89 17.64
CA VAL A 34 11.88 5.07 18.65
C VAL A 34 12.10 6.35 19.46
N ALA A 35 11.02 6.94 19.97
CA ALA A 35 11.07 8.17 20.75
C ALA A 35 10.35 8.05 22.11
N TYR A 36 10.76 8.88 23.06
CA TYR A 36 10.23 8.90 24.43
C TYR A 36 9.89 10.31 24.88
N CYS A 37 8.83 10.45 25.70
CA CYS A 37 8.52 11.71 26.38
C CYS A 37 9.43 11.93 27.60
N SER A 38 9.94 10.86 28.23
CA SER A 38 10.80 10.92 29.42
C SER A 38 11.87 9.83 29.42
N ARG A 39 12.92 10.02 30.23
CA ARG A 39 13.96 9.00 30.43
C ARG A 39 13.44 7.78 31.19
N ALA A 40 12.49 7.97 32.10
CA ALA A 40 11.83 6.87 32.81
C ALA A 40 11.14 5.91 31.83
N HIS A 41 10.39 6.45 30.86
CA HIS A 41 9.73 5.66 29.81
C HIS A 41 10.74 4.93 28.92
N GLN A 42 11.89 5.55 28.62
CA GLN A 42 12.98 4.88 27.91
C GLN A 42 13.50 3.67 28.69
N PHE A 43 13.77 3.82 29.98
CA PHE A 43 14.26 2.71 30.82
C PHE A 43 13.27 1.54 30.88
N ILE A 44 11.97 1.84 30.97
CA ILE A 44 10.93 0.81 31.03
C ILE A 44 10.84 0.07 29.69
N HIS A 45 10.74 0.79 28.57
CA HIS A 45 10.69 0.19 27.24
C HIS A 45 11.99 -0.54 26.87
N TRP A 46 13.14 -0.18 27.46
CA TRP A 46 14.43 -0.82 27.18
C TRP A 46 14.42 -2.34 27.40
N THR A 47 13.57 -2.83 28.32
CA THR A 47 13.40 -4.27 28.56
C THR A 47 12.98 -5.05 27.30
N LEU A 48 12.22 -4.43 26.41
CA LEU A 48 11.78 -4.98 25.12
C LEU A 48 12.65 -4.45 23.97
N HIS A 49 12.92 -3.14 23.95
CA HIS A 49 13.59 -2.47 22.85
C HIS A 49 15.03 -2.96 22.63
N LYS A 50 15.75 -3.37 23.69
CA LYS A 50 17.15 -3.77 23.60
C LYS A 50 17.41 -4.86 22.55
N GLU A 51 16.46 -5.77 22.35
CA GLU A 51 16.57 -6.90 21.42
C GLU A 51 16.40 -6.42 19.96
N GLU A 52 15.58 -5.39 19.76
CA GLU A 52 15.30 -4.81 18.43
C GLU A 52 16.20 -3.63 18.08
N CYS A 53 16.92 -3.06 19.05
CA CYS A 53 17.65 -1.80 18.88
C CYS A 53 18.71 -1.89 17.76
N ALA A 54 19.47 -2.97 17.71
CA ALA A 54 20.50 -3.17 16.68
C ALA A 54 19.87 -3.29 15.28
N ARG A 55 18.81 -4.10 15.14
CA ARG A 55 18.08 -4.26 13.87
C ARG A 55 17.50 -2.94 13.38
N LEU A 56 16.88 -2.17 14.28
CA LEU A 56 16.34 -0.85 13.98
C LEU A 56 17.44 0.15 13.61
N ALA A 57 18.62 0.09 14.23
CA ALA A 57 19.75 0.94 13.86
C ALA A 57 20.20 0.69 12.41
N THR A 58 20.29 -0.58 11.99
CA THR A 58 20.58 -0.94 10.59
C THR A 58 19.52 -0.42 9.64
N GLN A 59 18.23 -0.48 9.99
CA GLN A 59 17.17 0.08 9.14
C GLN A 59 17.29 1.60 9.03
N MET A 60 17.57 2.27 10.15
CA MET A 60 17.70 3.73 10.19
C MET A 60 18.95 4.23 9.46
N SER A 61 20.01 3.43 9.33
CA SER A 61 21.18 3.82 8.51
C SER A 61 20.90 3.81 7.00
N HIS A 62 19.74 3.29 6.57
CA HIS A 62 19.33 3.26 5.16
C HIS A 62 18.26 4.32 4.84
N ILE A 63 17.84 5.15 5.82
CA ILE A 63 16.70 6.07 5.64
C ILE A 63 16.90 7.07 4.50
N ASP A 64 18.12 7.56 4.30
CA ASP A 64 18.45 8.51 3.24
C ASP A 64 18.31 7.89 1.85
N VAL A 65 18.56 6.59 1.72
CA VAL A 65 18.37 5.85 0.46
C VAL A 65 16.89 5.53 0.26
N LEU A 66 16.20 5.11 1.32
CA LEU A 66 14.77 4.75 1.28
C LEU A 66 13.84 5.95 1.05
N SER A 67 14.33 7.18 1.24
CA SER A 67 13.59 8.42 0.97
C SER A 67 13.87 9.01 -0.42
N GLN A 68 14.76 8.42 -1.21
CA GLN A 68 15.04 8.84 -2.59
C GLN A 68 14.11 8.12 -3.55
N PHE A 69 13.03 8.82 -3.93
CA PHE A 69 12.11 8.34 -4.96
C PHE A 69 12.40 9.01 -6.32
N PRO A 70 12.21 8.30 -7.45
CA PRO A 70 12.46 8.85 -8.78
C PRO A 70 11.37 9.82 -9.26
N PHE A 71 10.41 10.16 -8.41
CA PHE A 71 9.22 10.89 -8.81
C PHE A 71 9.46 12.40 -8.82
N VAL A 72 8.89 13.10 -9.80
CA VAL A 72 8.97 14.57 -9.83
C VAL A 72 8.01 15.23 -8.82
N PHE A 73 7.03 14.48 -8.34
CA PHE A 73 6.05 14.94 -7.35
C PHE A 73 6.46 14.65 -5.89
N SER A 74 7.59 13.99 -5.65
CA SER A 74 8.11 13.74 -4.30
C SER A 74 8.91 14.92 -3.73
N ILE A 75 9.13 15.99 -4.51
CA ILE A 75 9.83 17.18 -4.04
C ILE A 75 8.88 18.01 -3.17
N GLU A 76 9.21 18.13 -1.88
CA GLU A 76 8.52 19.04 -0.96
C GLU A 76 8.54 20.46 -1.55
N SER A 77 7.35 21.03 -1.74
CA SER A 77 7.23 22.40 -2.25
C SER A 77 8.01 23.36 -1.35
N PRO A 78 9.03 24.08 -1.87
CA PRO A 78 9.81 24.98 -1.07
C PRO A 78 8.94 26.18 -0.68
N ALA A 79 8.56 26.22 0.60
CA ALA A 79 8.02 27.39 1.28
C ALA A 79 6.83 28.09 0.59
N LEU A 80 5.62 27.55 0.77
CA LEU A 80 4.46 28.43 0.93
C LEU A 80 4.15 28.57 2.41
N ASN A 81 4.71 29.64 2.98
CA ASN A 81 4.05 30.34 4.08
C ASN A 81 2.58 30.57 3.67
N HIS A 82 1.67 30.48 4.64
CA HIS A 82 0.20 30.58 4.55
C HIS A 82 -0.53 29.23 4.43
N ALA A 83 -1.01 28.72 5.58
CA ALA A 83 -2.28 28.03 5.79
C ALA A 83 -2.85 27.18 4.62
N ILE A 84 -2.08 26.23 4.07
CA ILE A 84 -2.60 25.29 3.09
C ILE A 84 -3.35 24.14 3.82
N PRO A 85 -4.60 23.83 3.43
CA PRO A 85 -5.32 22.68 3.95
C PRO A 85 -4.63 21.41 3.47
N ASN A 86 -4.04 20.62 4.38
CA ASN A 86 -3.47 19.28 4.19
C ASN A 86 -2.67 19.08 2.87
N THR A 87 -1.33 19.00 2.94
CA THR A 87 -0.42 18.78 1.78
C THR A 87 -0.88 17.67 0.83
N ARG A 88 -1.57 16.65 1.36
CA ARG A 88 -2.15 15.56 0.59
C ARG A 88 -3.34 15.98 -0.27
N CYS A 89 -4.24 16.83 0.22
CA CYS A 89 -5.37 17.35 -0.55
C CYS A 89 -4.87 18.18 -1.75
N PHE A 90 -3.93 19.10 -1.50
CA PHE A 90 -3.32 19.91 -2.56
C PHE A 90 -2.67 19.03 -3.65
N PHE A 91 -1.92 17.99 -3.25
CA PHE A 91 -1.36 17.01 -4.18
C PHE A 91 -2.44 16.31 -5.02
N LEU A 92 -3.52 15.82 -4.40
CA LEU A 92 -4.60 15.17 -5.15
C LEU A 92 -5.35 16.14 -6.07
N GLU A 93 -5.46 17.41 -5.68
CA GLU A 93 -6.05 18.47 -6.49
C GLU A 93 -5.21 18.83 -7.70
N SER A 94 -3.87 18.87 -7.58
CA SER A 94 -2.98 19.14 -8.72
C SER A 94 -3.10 18.07 -9.82
N PHE A 95 -3.44 16.84 -9.44
CA PHE A 95 -3.75 15.74 -10.36
C PHE A 95 -5.24 15.61 -10.70
N LYS A 96 -6.11 16.48 -10.16
CA LYS A 96 -7.57 16.48 -10.34
C LYS A 96 -8.27 15.18 -9.90
N VAL A 97 -7.65 14.42 -9.00
CA VAL A 97 -8.14 13.13 -8.48
C VAL A 97 -8.67 13.21 -7.04
N HIS A 98 -8.62 14.38 -6.41
CA HIS A 98 -9.13 14.58 -5.05
C HIS A 98 -10.59 14.10 -4.91
N LEU A 99 -10.83 13.16 -3.97
CA LEU A 99 -12.13 12.53 -3.70
C LEU A 99 -12.75 11.77 -4.88
N LYS A 100 -11.95 11.29 -5.84
CA LYS A 100 -12.44 10.54 -7.02
C LYS A 100 -11.92 9.11 -7.03
N GLY A 101 -12.78 8.18 -7.48
CA GLY A 101 -12.43 6.78 -7.73
C GLY A 101 -11.60 6.15 -6.61
N LEU A 102 -10.48 5.55 -7.01
CA LEU A 102 -9.52 4.88 -6.13
C LEU A 102 -8.79 5.83 -5.14
N TRP A 103 -8.86 7.14 -5.36
CA TRP A 103 -8.14 8.16 -4.57
C TRP A 103 -8.93 8.69 -3.38
N LYS A 104 -10.18 8.27 -3.20
CA LYS A 104 -11.10 8.80 -2.18
C LYS A 104 -10.53 8.73 -0.75
N SER A 105 -9.81 7.66 -0.41
CA SER A 105 -9.22 7.41 0.92
C SER A 105 -7.83 8.02 1.11
N GLU A 106 -7.29 8.71 0.12
CA GLU A 106 -5.93 9.23 0.19
C GLU A 106 -5.79 10.47 1.08
N CYS A 107 -6.89 11.12 1.44
CA CYS A 107 -6.92 12.25 2.36
C CYS A 107 -8.04 12.13 3.39
N ARG A 108 -7.98 12.97 4.45
CA ARG A 108 -8.99 13.00 5.52
C ARG A 108 -10.35 13.54 5.11
N CYS A 109 -10.46 14.14 3.93
CA CYS A 109 -11.75 14.57 3.37
C CYS A 109 -12.56 13.38 2.85
N GLY A 110 -11.91 12.22 2.67
CA GLY A 110 -12.51 10.98 2.21
C GLY A 110 -13.52 10.38 3.19
N PRO A 111 -14.41 9.50 2.71
CA PRO A 111 -15.34 8.79 3.56
C PRO A 111 -14.62 7.77 4.45
N GLU A 112 -15.16 7.52 5.64
CA GLU A 112 -14.73 6.37 6.45
C GLU A 112 -15.14 5.06 5.76
N ILE A 113 -14.30 4.04 5.81
CA ILE A 113 -14.55 2.70 5.22
C ILE A 113 -15.90 2.13 5.68
N SER A 114 -16.27 2.37 6.94
CA SER A 114 -17.53 1.95 7.57
C SER A 114 -18.79 2.54 6.90
N SER A 115 -18.65 3.68 6.22
CA SER A 115 -19.75 4.47 5.63
C SER A 115 -19.95 4.21 4.14
N VAL A 116 -19.00 3.54 3.49
CA VAL A 116 -19.03 3.32 2.04
C VAL A 116 -19.84 2.06 1.72
N LYS A 117 -21.04 2.26 1.17
CA LYS A 117 -21.90 1.17 0.69
C LYS A 117 -21.40 0.52 -0.60
N ASP A 118 -20.59 1.25 -1.37
CA ASP A 118 -20.12 0.85 -2.68
C ASP A 118 -18.59 0.77 -2.67
N LEU A 119 -18.09 -0.36 -2.19
CA LEU A 119 -16.68 -0.74 -2.24
C LEU A 119 -16.39 -1.57 -3.51
N SER A 120 -17.20 -1.37 -4.56
CA SER A 120 -17.16 -2.24 -5.73
C SER A 120 -15.83 -2.15 -6.46
N ILE A 121 -15.50 -3.26 -7.12
CA ILE A 121 -14.35 -3.41 -8.01
C ILE A 121 -14.38 -2.49 -9.24
N THR A 122 -15.40 -1.64 -9.37
CA THR A 122 -15.61 -0.75 -10.51
C THR A 122 -14.95 0.62 -10.34
N ALA A 123 -14.31 0.87 -9.20
CA ALA A 123 -13.61 2.13 -8.94
C ALA A 123 -12.52 2.38 -10.00
N GLU A 124 -12.61 3.54 -10.66
CA GLU A 124 -11.71 3.94 -11.73
C GLU A 124 -10.48 4.68 -11.21
N TRP A 125 -9.44 4.75 -12.05
CA TRP A 125 -8.27 5.60 -11.81
C TRP A 125 -8.60 7.09 -11.85
N ASN A 126 -9.63 7.51 -12.60
CA ASN A 126 -9.95 8.92 -12.86
C ASN A 126 -8.74 9.74 -13.38
N MET A 127 -7.85 9.10 -14.14
CA MET A 127 -6.71 9.70 -14.81
C MET A 127 -6.68 9.31 -16.29
N GLU A 128 -5.95 10.07 -17.10
CA GLU A 128 -5.68 9.69 -18.50
C GLU A 128 -4.98 8.34 -18.59
N SER A 129 -5.22 7.61 -19.70
CA SER A 129 -4.64 6.28 -19.93
C SER A 129 -3.11 6.26 -19.93
N SER A 130 -2.47 7.38 -20.28
CA SER A 130 -1.01 7.58 -20.23
C SER A 130 -0.44 7.66 -18.82
N LEU A 131 -1.29 7.86 -17.80
CA LEU A 131 -0.88 8.07 -16.41
C LEU A 131 -1.28 6.92 -15.48
N CYS A 132 -1.98 5.89 -15.96
CA CYS A 132 -2.37 4.74 -15.14
C CYS A 132 -2.24 3.41 -15.90
N PRO A 133 -1.92 2.31 -15.20
CA PRO A 133 -1.94 0.97 -15.78
C PRO A 133 -3.38 0.45 -15.88
N CYS A 134 -4.11 0.97 -16.87
CA CYS A 134 -5.51 0.59 -17.14
C CYS A 134 -5.66 -0.56 -18.14
N THR A 135 -4.55 -1.10 -18.65
CA THR A 135 -4.49 -2.18 -19.62
C THR A 135 -3.35 -3.14 -19.30
N GLU A 136 -3.35 -4.30 -19.97
CA GLU A 136 -2.21 -5.21 -19.99
C GLU A 136 -0.91 -4.48 -20.38
N PRO A 137 0.25 -4.89 -19.85
CA PRO A 137 1.53 -4.35 -20.26
C PRO A 137 1.86 -4.78 -21.69
N GLY A 138 2.57 -3.92 -22.42
CA GLY A 138 2.96 -4.22 -23.79
C GLY A 138 3.97 -5.37 -23.91
N ASN A 139 4.70 -5.70 -22.85
CA ASN A 139 5.70 -6.76 -22.82
C ASN A 139 5.64 -7.55 -21.50
N SER A 140 5.87 -8.86 -21.56
CA SER A 140 6.06 -9.69 -20.36
C SER A 140 7.35 -9.32 -19.62
N LEU A 141 7.37 -9.52 -18.30
CA LEU A 141 8.57 -9.30 -17.50
C LEU A 141 9.69 -10.26 -17.89
N SER A 142 10.85 -9.71 -18.24
CA SER A 142 12.06 -10.49 -18.55
C SER A 142 12.93 -10.77 -17.32
N ALA A 143 12.82 -9.93 -16.28
CA ALA A 143 13.56 -10.05 -15.03
C ALA A 143 12.71 -9.49 -13.86
N PRO A 144 12.99 -9.89 -12.60
CA PRO A 144 12.36 -9.28 -11.44
C PRO A 144 12.63 -7.77 -11.39
N LEU A 145 11.60 -6.99 -11.12
CA LEU A 145 11.72 -5.54 -10.94
C LEU A 145 12.39 -5.26 -9.59
N ALA A 146 13.33 -4.32 -9.56
CA ALA A 146 14.10 -3.93 -8.38
C ALA A 146 13.84 -2.49 -7.92
N SER A 147 13.16 -1.67 -8.73
CA SER A 147 12.91 -0.27 -8.40
C SER A 147 11.62 0.28 -9.02
N TRP A 148 11.14 1.40 -8.49
CA TRP A 148 10.04 2.17 -9.08
C TRP A 148 10.33 2.63 -10.51
N GLU A 149 11.57 3.01 -10.81
CA GLU A 149 11.96 3.44 -12.15
C GLU A 149 11.84 2.31 -13.16
N GLU A 150 12.25 1.09 -12.79
CA GLU A 150 12.07 -0.10 -13.62
C GLU A 150 10.61 -0.44 -13.83
N TYR A 151 9.79 -0.40 -12.77
CA TYR A 151 8.35 -0.63 -12.88
C TYR A 151 7.68 0.38 -13.83
N TYR A 152 7.96 1.68 -13.64
CA TYR A 152 7.37 2.75 -14.48
C TYR A 152 7.82 2.61 -15.94
N ARG A 153 9.10 2.28 -16.18
CA ARG A 153 9.61 2.01 -17.52
C ARG A 153 8.92 0.80 -18.17
N TRP A 154 8.77 -0.29 -17.42
CA TRP A 154 8.08 -1.50 -17.89
C TRP A 154 6.61 -1.23 -18.23
N ARG A 155 5.93 -0.40 -17.42
CA ARG A 155 4.55 0.01 -17.70
C ARG A 155 4.39 1.19 -18.65
N SER A 156 5.47 1.70 -19.22
CA SER A 156 5.44 2.89 -20.08
C SER A 156 4.76 4.09 -19.40
N LEU A 157 4.91 4.20 -18.07
CA LEU A 157 4.39 5.30 -17.27
C LEU A 157 5.46 6.38 -17.09
N PRO A 158 5.12 7.67 -17.21
CA PRO A 158 6.06 8.73 -16.92
C PRO A 158 6.22 8.92 -15.40
N LEU A 159 7.41 9.34 -14.93
CA LEU A 159 7.72 9.53 -13.50
C LEU A 159 6.92 10.66 -12.81
N HIS A 160 6.13 11.43 -13.56
CA HIS A 160 5.16 12.39 -13.02
C HIS A 160 3.77 11.80 -12.80
N SER A 161 3.50 10.57 -13.27
CA SER A 161 2.26 9.88 -12.93
C SER A 161 2.22 9.56 -11.43
N PRO A 162 1.14 9.90 -10.71
CA PRO A 162 1.02 9.65 -9.29
C PRO A 162 0.67 8.19 -8.96
N ALA A 163 0.60 7.29 -9.95
CA ALA A 163 0.09 5.93 -9.79
C ALA A 163 0.78 5.13 -8.66
N ALA A 164 2.05 5.40 -8.37
CA ALA A 164 2.81 4.82 -7.26
C ALA A 164 2.11 4.96 -5.89
N VAL A 165 1.34 6.03 -5.70
CA VAL A 165 0.55 6.26 -4.48
C VAL A 165 -0.47 5.16 -4.24
N LEU A 166 -1.00 4.54 -5.28
CA LEU A 166 -1.95 3.44 -5.17
C LEU A 166 -1.25 2.08 -5.38
N LEU A 167 -0.30 2.02 -6.32
CA LEU A 167 0.39 0.79 -6.70
C LEU A 167 1.37 0.28 -5.65
N HIS A 168 1.70 1.07 -4.63
CA HIS A 168 2.61 0.58 -3.59
C HIS A 168 2.04 -0.64 -2.85
N TRP A 169 0.71 -0.82 -2.76
CA TRP A 169 0.11 -2.00 -2.14
C TRP A 169 0.46 -3.29 -2.90
N PRO A 170 0.06 -3.47 -4.18
CA PRO A 170 0.43 -4.67 -4.92
C PRO A 170 1.93 -4.79 -5.14
N LEU A 171 2.67 -3.69 -5.36
CA LEU A 171 4.11 -3.79 -5.61
C LEU A 171 4.90 -4.17 -4.34
N THR A 172 4.42 -3.79 -3.16
CA THR A 172 4.99 -4.31 -1.91
C THR A 172 4.78 -5.82 -1.82
N LEU A 173 3.58 -6.32 -2.13
CA LEU A 173 3.33 -7.78 -2.16
C LEU A 173 4.24 -8.47 -3.17
N TYR A 174 4.36 -7.92 -4.37
CA TYR A 174 5.26 -8.45 -5.39
C TYR A 174 6.69 -8.55 -4.88
N HIS A 175 7.25 -7.48 -4.31
CA HIS A 175 8.62 -7.49 -3.80
C HIS A 175 8.81 -8.46 -2.62
N CYS A 176 7.87 -8.52 -1.68
CA CYS A 176 7.90 -9.50 -0.59
C CYS A 176 7.94 -10.94 -1.12
N LEU A 177 7.17 -11.23 -2.16
CA LEU A 177 7.15 -12.54 -2.81
C LEU A 177 8.42 -12.83 -3.61
N GLN A 178 9.02 -11.83 -4.25
CA GLN A 178 10.32 -12.02 -4.90
C GLN A 178 11.39 -12.38 -3.86
N LEU A 179 11.40 -11.69 -2.71
CA LEU A 179 12.33 -11.99 -1.62
C LEU A 179 12.13 -13.40 -1.04
N SER A 180 10.89 -13.86 -0.91
CA SER A 180 10.59 -15.21 -0.40
C SER A 180 10.85 -16.31 -1.43
N ARG A 181 10.60 -16.06 -2.72
CA ARG A 181 10.91 -17.00 -3.82
C ARG A 181 12.41 -17.14 -4.08
N ILE A 182 13.22 -16.13 -3.73
CA ILE A 182 14.68 -16.28 -3.67
C ILE A 182 15.07 -17.28 -2.58
N GLN A 183 14.23 -17.45 -1.54
CA GLN A 183 14.49 -18.35 -0.41
C GLN A 183 13.81 -19.73 -0.54
N ALA A 184 12.80 -19.90 -1.40
CA ALA A 184 12.05 -21.15 -1.56
C ALA A 184 12.16 -21.73 -2.98
N SER A 185 12.28 -23.05 -3.10
CA SER A 185 12.25 -23.77 -4.37
C SER A 185 10.94 -23.51 -5.13
N ARG A 186 11.07 -23.27 -6.45
CA ARG A 186 10.05 -22.83 -7.42
C ARG A 186 8.64 -23.41 -7.18
N CYS A 187 7.62 -22.55 -7.17
CA CYS A 187 6.23 -22.96 -7.36
C CYS A 187 6.01 -23.43 -8.80
N ASP A 188 5.23 -24.49 -8.98
CA ASP A 188 4.87 -25.00 -10.31
C ASP A 188 3.76 -24.15 -10.95
N ALA A 189 3.67 -24.19 -12.28
CA ALA A 189 2.79 -23.33 -13.08
C ALA A 189 1.27 -23.59 -12.92
N ASN A 190 0.87 -24.47 -12.00
CA ASN A 190 -0.54 -24.72 -11.64
C ASN A 190 -0.81 -24.50 -10.14
N ASP A 191 0.17 -24.00 -9.39
CA ASP A 191 0.00 -23.78 -7.95
C ASP A 191 -0.79 -22.51 -7.68
N THR A 192 -1.74 -22.62 -6.75
CA THR A 192 -2.42 -21.47 -6.18
C THR A 192 -1.52 -20.87 -5.09
N LEU A 193 -1.05 -19.65 -5.29
CA LEU A 193 -0.34 -18.91 -4.25
C LEU A 193 -1.36 -18.19 -3.36
N ARG A 194 -1.50 -18.68 -2.12
CA ARG A 194 -2.35 -18.07 -1.10
C ARG A 194 -1.55 -17.08 -0.26
N ILE A 195 -2.04 -15.84 -0.14
CA ILE A 195 -1.44 -14.73 0.60
C ILE A 195 -2.43 -14.30 1.68
N HIS A 196 -2.04 -14.33 2.95
CA HIS A 196 -2.85 -13.77 4.03
C HIS A 196 -2.40 -12.33 4.30
N TYR A 197 -3.23 -11.35 3.91
CA TYR A 197 -2.97 -9.93 4.09
C TYR A 197 -3.60 -9.45 5.40
N LEU A 198 -2.77 -9.06 6.37
CA LEU A 198 -3.25 -8.73 7.71
C LEU A 198 -3.43 -7.22 7.88
N GLY A 199 -4.59 -6.82 8.42
CA GLY A 199 -4.91 -5.43 8.73
C GLY A 199 -5.11 -4.53 7.52
N PRO A 200 -5.93 -4.90 6.52
CA PRO A 200 -6.23 -4.02 5.39
C PRO A 200 -6.98 -2.76 5.87
N GLU A 201 -6.57 -1.57 5.45
CA GLU A 201 -7.24 -0.31 5.77
C GLU A 201 -7.76 0.33 4.48
N LYS A 202 -7.01 1.26 3.90
CA LYS A 202 -7.37 1.98 2.67
C LYS A 202 -7.46 1.05 1.46
N GLU A 203 -6.74 -0.06 1.51
CA GLU A 203 -6.72 -1.13 0.50
C GLU A 203 -8.12 -1.66 0.22
N LEU A 204 -9.02 -1.66 1.22
CA LEU A 204 -10.42 -2.09 1.06
C LEU A 204 -11.22 -1.21 0.09
N LEU A 205 -10.78 0.04 -0.12
CA LEU A 205 -11.34 1.00 -1.09
C LEU A 205 -10.58 0.98 -2.43
N GLN A 206 -9.49 0.22 -2.52
CA GLN A 206 -8.52 0.23 -3.61
C GLN A 206 -8.27 -1.19 -4.17
N LEU A 207 -9.17 -2.13 -3.91
CA LEU A 207 -9.06 -3.53 -4.35
C LEU A 207 -8.75 -3.69 -5.85
N PRO A 208 -9.31 -2.88 -6.79
CA PRO A 208 -8.98 -2.98 -8.21
C PRO A 208 -7.50 -2.76 -8.53
N VAL A 209 -6.74 -2.07 -7.66
CA VAL A 209 -5.31 -1.84 -7.87
C VAL A 209 -4.51 -3.14 -7.80
N PHE A 210 -5.02 -4.15 -7.08
CA PHE A 210 -4.38 -5.47 -7.01
C PHE A 210 -4.42 -6.23 -8.34
N ALA A 211 -5.25 -5.82 -9.32
CA ALA A 211 -5.23 -6.35 -10.68
C ALA A 211 -3.83 -6.30 -11.31
N GLU A 212 -2.97 -5.37 -10.89
CA GLU A 212 -1.59 -5.28 -11.37
C GLU A 212 -0.78 -6.56 -11.11
N LEU A 213 -1.13 -7.34 -10.09
CA LEU A 213 -0.46 -8.61 -9.79
C LEU A 213 -0.67 -9.67 -10.88
N LEU A 214 -1.72 -9.56 -11.71
CA LEU A 214 -1.99 -10.49 -12.80
C LEU A 214 -0.84 -10.54 -13.80
N ALA A 215 -0.31 -9.37 -14.18
CA ALA A 215 0.83 -9.25 -15.07
C ALA A 215 2.18 -9.55 -14.40
N LEU A 216 2.28 -9.33 -13.09
CA LEU A 216 3.51 -9.56 -12.32
C LEU A 216 3.74 -11.05 -12.00
N PHE A 217 2.67 -11.85 -12.01
CA PHE A 217 2.70 -13.29 -11.78
C PHE A 217 1.95 -14.06 -12.89
N PRO A 218 2.47 -14.06 -14.14
CA PRO A 218 1.82 -14.76 -15.24
C PRO A 218 1.73 -16.26 -14.95
N GLY A 219 0.54 -16.84 -15.19
CA GLY A 219 0.28 -18.27 -15.00
C GLY A 219 0.12 -18.72 -13.55
N VAL A 220 0.10 -17.81 -12.57
CA VAL A 220 -0.12 -18.16 -11.15
C VAL A 220 -1.54 -17.76 -10.77
N HIS A 221 -2.28 -18.69 -10.14
CA HIS A 221 -3.55 -18.34 -9.51
C HIS A 221 -3.25 -17.70 -8.14
N LEU A 222 -3.61 -16.43 -7.98
CA LEU A 222 -3.37 -15.68 -6.75
C LEU A 222 -4.64 -15.65 -5.91
N CYS A 223 -4.56 -16.10 -4.66
CA CYS A 223 -5.63 -15.95 -3.69
C CYS A 223 -5.15 -15.08 -2.53
N ILE A 224 -5.71 -13.87 -2.38
CA ILE A 224 -5.37 -12.96 -1.30
C ILE A 224 -6.52 -12.93 -0.29
N GLU A 225 -6.26 -13.36 0.92
CA GLU A 225 -7.20 -13.34 2.03
C GLU A 225 -6.89 -12.12 2.92
N LEU A 226 -7.70 -11.07 2.78
CA LEU A 226 -7.55 -9.82 3.51
C LEU A 226 -8.31 -9.90 4.85
N VAL A 227 -7.58 -9.96 5.96
CA VAL A 227 -8.11 -10.22 7.30
C VAL A 227 -7.87 -9.02 8.22
N GLY A 228 -8.93 -8.40 8.74
CA GLY A 228 -8.77 -7.33 9.71
C GLY A 228 -10.07 -6.82 10.34
N PRO A 229 -9.97 -6.10 11.47
CA PRO A 229 -11.13 -5.58 12.19
C PRO A 229 -11.85 -4.45 11.42
N THR A 230 -11.14 -3.79 10.51
CA THR A 230 -11.58 -2.70 9.62
C THR A 230 -12.49 -3.18 8.49
N VAL A 231 -12.47 -4.47 8.15
CA VAL A 231 -13.38 -5.06 7.15
C VAL A 231 -14.83 -4.81 7.60
N PRO A 232 -15.68 -4.19 6.76
CA PRO A 232 -17.08 -3.98 7.10
C PRO A 232 -17.81 -5.30 7.34
N ARG A 233 -18.72 -5.35 8.32
CA ARG A 233 -19.52 -6.56 8.61
C ARG A 233 -20.30 -7.04 7.39
N SER A 234 -20.75 -6.12 6.54
CA SER A 234 -21.49 -6.44 5.32
C SER A 234 -20.65 -7.13 4.24
N ARG A 235 -19.32 -7.16 4.38
CA ARG A 235 -18.38 -7.74 3.42
C ARG A 235 -17.59 -8.92 4.01
N ASP A 236 -17.93 -9.35 5.22
CA ASP A 236 -17.29 -10.51 5.84
C ASP A 236 -17.64 -11.78 5.04
N GLY A 237 -16.61 -12.53 4.63
CA GLY A 237 -16.73 -13.70 3.76
C GLY A 237 -16.91 -13.39 2.27
N GLU A 238 -16.85 -12.12 1.85
CA GLU A 238 -17.00 -11.75 0.44
C GLU A 238 -15.82 -12.24 -0.39
N VAL A 239 -16.13 -12.81 -1.56
CA VAL A 239 -15.15 -13.28 -2.55
C VAL A 239 -15.28 -12.45 -3.82
N LEU A 240 -14.17 -11.86 -4.26
CA LEU A 240 -14.08 -11.05 -5.47
C LEU A 240 -13.10 -11.68 -6.44
N ASN A 241 -13.51 -11.79 -7.71
CA ASN A 241 -12.62 -12.23 -8.79
C ASN A 241 -12.23 -11.02 -9.63
N ILE A 242 -10.93 -10.76 -9.71
CA ILE A 242 -10.35 -9.69 -10.52
C ILE A 242 -9.70 -10.32 -11.73
N SER A 243 -10.27 -10.01 -12.90
CA SER A 243 -9.79 -10.48 -14.21
C SER A 243 -9.46 -9.33 -15.17
N SER A 244 -9.60 -8.08 -14.72
CA SER A 244 -9.34 -6.90 -15.54
C SER A 244 -8.81 -5.74 -14.69
N TYR A 245 -8.10 -4.83 -15.35
CA TYR A 245 -7.58 -3.62 -14.73
C TYR A 245 -8.69 -2.59 -14.50
N ALA A 246 -8.49 -1.73 -13.50
CA ALA A 246 -9.36 -0.57 -13.29
C ALA A 246 -9.29 0.39 -14.49
N HIS A 247 -10.43 0.94 -14.89
CA HIS A 247 -10.51 1.81 -16.06
C HIS A 247 -9.85 3.18 -15.84
N CYS A 248 -9.30 3.75 -16.91
CA CYS A 248 -8.90 5.16 -16.95
C CYS A 248 -10.09 6.08 -17.23
N SER A 249 -9.92 7.40 -17.18
CA SER A 249 -10.99 8.37 -17.48
C SER A 249 -11.23 8.61 -18.98
N ALA A 250 -10.38 8.11 -19.88
CA ALA A 250 -10.51 8.36 -21.32
C ALA A 250 -11.58 7.45 -21.94
N GLU A 251 -12.60 8.06 -22.58
CA GLU A 251 -13.71 7.33 -23.21
C GLU A 251 -13.27 6.49 -24.42
N SER A 252 -12.28 6.97 -25.17
CA SER A 252 -11.72 6.30 -26.35
C SER A 252 -10.70 5.20 -26.00
N CYS A 253 -10.40 4.99 -24.71
CA CYS A 253 -9.43 3.99 -24.31
C CYS A 253 -10.03 2.58 -24.42
N CYS A 254 -9.24 1.65 -24.98
CA CYS A 254 -9.64 0.26 -25.13
C CYS A 254 -9.98 -0.43 -23.79
N CYS A 255 -9.46 0.05 -22.66
CA CYS A 255 -9.83 -0.49 -21.34
C CYS A 255 -11.35 -0.47 -21.10
N ARG A 256 -12.12 0.41 -21.76
CA ARG A 256 -13.59 0.47 -21.64
C ARG A 256 -14.33 -0.39 -22.67
N SER A 257 -13.63 -0.87 -23.70
CA SER A 257 -14.20 -1.62 -24.82
C SER A 257 -14.05 -3.14 -24.65
N PHE A 258 -13.09 -3.59 -23.83
CA PHE A 258 -12.89 -5.01 -23.54
C PHE A 258 -13.84 -5.46 -22.42
N ALA A 259 -14.98 -6.05 -22.81
CA ALA A 259 -15.65 -7.02 -21.96
C ALA A 259 -14.76 -8.27 -21.89
N ALA A 260 -14.57 -8.82 -20.69
CA ALA A 260 -13.70 -9.97 -20.43
C ALA A 260 -13.92 -11.08 -21.48
N SER A 261 -12.90 -11.41 -22.27
CA SER A 261 -12.93 -12.62 -23.09
C SER A 261 -12.88 -13.83 -22.16
N GLU A 262 -13.75 -14.81 -22.39
CA GLU A 262 -13.76 -16.11 -21.70
C GLU A 262 -12.60 -16.99 -22.20
N ASP A 263 -11.37 -16.47 -22.21
CA ASP A 263 -10.20 -17.28 -22.55
C ASP A 263 -9.71 -18.06 -21.33
N VAL A 264 -9.74 -19.38 -21.50
CA VAL A 264 -9.66 -20.46 -20.50
C VAL A 264 -8.25 -20.68 -19.92
N ASN A 265 -7.38 -19.65 -19.91
CA ASN A 265 -6.02 -19.79 -19.37
C ASN A 265 -5.39 -18.49 -18.80
N CYS A 266 -6.20 -17.47 -18.49
CA CYS A 266 -5.68 -16.24 -17.89
C CYS A 266 -5.36 -16.43 -16.40
N SER A 267 -4.24 -15.84 -15.95
CA SER A 267 -3.98 -15.61 -14.53
C SER A 267 -5.24 -15.07 -13.87
N ALA A 268 -5.65 -15.64 -12.74
CA ALA A 268 -6.82 -15.20 -12.01
C ALA A 268 -6.42 -14.76 -10.60
N LEU A 269 -6.94 -13.61 -10.18
CA LEU A 269 -6.76 -13.06 -8.84
C LEU A 269 -8.08 -13.13 -8.10
N THR A 270 -8.11 -13.87 -7.00
CA THR A 270 -9.23 -13.93 -6.08
C THR A 270 -8.89 -13.19 -4.80
N LEU A 271 -9.71 -12.22 -4.41
CA LEU A 271 -9.64 -11.53 -3.12
C LEU A 271 -10.75 -12.05 -2.21
N LYS A 272 -10.43 -12.40 -0.97
CA LYS A 272 -11.40 -12.75 0.07
C LYS A 272 -11.30 -11.80 1.24
N LEU A 273 -12.42 -11.36 1.78
CA LEU A 273 -12.46 -10.40 2.88
C LEU A 273 -12.93 -11.05 4.16
N TRP A 274 -12.19 -10.88 5.24
CA TRP A 274 -12.50 -11.46 6.55
C TRP A 274 -12.48 -10.40 7.64
N LYS A 275 -13.60 -10.22 8.32
CA LYS A 275 -13.69 -9.36 9.49
C LYS A 275 -13.25 -10.12 10.73
N GLY A 276 -12.25 -9.57 11.43
CA GLY A 276 -11.82 -10.07 12.74
C GLY A 276 -10.32 -9.96 12.93
N VAL A 277 -9.83 -10.59 13.99
CA VAL A 277 -8.39 -10.78 14.18
C VAL A 277 -7.95 -12.09 13.54
N TYR A 278 -6.74 -12.09 12.97
CA TYR A 278 -6.24 -13.21 12.17
C TYR A 278 -6.31 -14.57 12.87
N HIS A 279 -5.88 -14.64 14.13
CA HIS A 279 -5.83 -15.88 14.89
C HIS A 279 -7.20 -16.53 15.11
N GLU A 280 -8.28 -15.74 15.14
CA GLU A 280 -9.66 -16.24 15.26
C GLU A 280 -10.21 -16.76 13.93
N ARG A 281 -9.69 -16.24 12.81
CA ARG A 281 -10.15 -16.58 11.46
C ARG A 281 -9.30 -17.63 10.77
N TYR A 282 -8.16 -18.00 11.34
CA TYR A 282 -7.21 -18.90 10.68
C TYR A 282 -7.85 -20.24 10.25
N SER A 283 -8.71 -20.81 11.08
CA SER A 283 -9.45 -22.04 10.74
C SER A 283 -10.36 -21.92 9.52
N ASP A 284 -10.82 -20.71 9.20
CA ASP A 284 -11.72 -20.46 8.07
C ASP A 284 -10.95 -20.41 6.73
N MET A 285 -9.60 -20.37 6.78
CA MET A 285 -8.72 -20.10 5.64
C MET A 285 -7.73 -21.24 5.33
N VAL A 286 -7.68 -22.29 6.15
CA VAL A 286 -6.82 -23.47 5.97
C VAL A 286 -7.52 -24.52 5.13
#